data_AF-A0A4R6AJ04-F1
#
_entry.id   AF-A0A4R6AJ04-F1
#
_cell.length_a   1.000
_cell.length_b   1.000
_cell.length_c   1.000
_cell.angle_alpha   90.00
_cell.angle_beta   90.00
_cell.angle_gamma   90.00
#
_symmetry.space_group_name_H-M   'P 1'
#
loop_
_entity.id
_entity.type
_entity.pdbx_description
1 polymer ?
#
loop_
_entity_poly.entity_id
_entity_poly.type
_entity_poly.pdbx_seq_one_letter_code
_entity_poly.pdbx_strand_id
1 'polypeptide(L)'
;MGVFQGQLVAASLAFALATPAAAQEAVPDCGLYIYRAEIARVIDGDTVEANIDLGFNTWRHNEHLRLVGIDTPERGKPGATEATQALRDRIEGRTLYICTTKAKR
;
A
#
# COMPACT_ATOMS: atom_id res chain seq x y z
N MET A 1 62.95 35.95 3.34
CA MET A 1 61.60 36.53 3.46
C MET A 1 60.78 36.04 2.28
N GLY A 2 59.93 35.05 2.50
CA GLY A 2 59.08 34.44 1.48
C GLY A 2 57.94 33.77 2.21
N VAL A 3 56.86 34.52 2.38
CA VAL A 3 55.64 34.16 3.09
C VAL A 3 54.66 33.62 2.05
N PHE A 4 54.22 32.36 2.16
CA PHE A 4 53.01 31.83 1.52
C PHE A 4 52.67 30.52 2.24
N GLN A 5 52.13 30.56 3.46
CA GLN A 5 50.69 30.51 3.76
C GLN A 5 49.98 29.47 2.90
N GLY A 6 49.67 28.34 3.55
CA GLY A 6 48.98 27.22 2.94
C GLY A 6 47.54 27.54 2.56
N GLN A 7 47.04 26.81 1.56
CA GLN A 7 45.63 26.73 1.29
C GLN A 7 45.27 25.26 1.08
N LEU A 8 44.73 24.67 2.15
CA LEU A 8 43.89 23.47 2.10
C LEU A 8 42.70 23.78 1.20
N VAL A 9 42.66 23.21 0.00
CA VAL A 9 41.42 23.14 -0.78
C VAL A 9 40.70 21.88 -0.32
N ALA A 10 39.77 22.08 0.63
CA ALA A 10 38.81 21.07 1.02
C ALA A 10 38.03 20.64 -0.24
N ALA A 11 38.25 19.41 -0.69
CA ALA A 11 37.39 18.77 -1.68
C ALA A 11 36.03 18.55 -1.00
N SER A 12 35.12 19.49 -1.21
CA SER A 12 33.73 19.44 -0.78
C SER A 12 33.08 18.19 -1.35
N LEU A 13 32.89 17.22 -0.47
CA LEU A 13 32.10 16.01 -0.68
C LEU A 13 30.64 16.43 -0.89
N ALA A 14 30.27 16.76 -2.12
CA ALA A 14 28.88 16.89 -2.51
C ALA A 14 28.29 15.47 -2.64
N PHE A 15 28.01 14.84 -1.49
CA PHE A 15 27.13 13.68 -1.45
C PHE A 15 25.74 14.18 -1.82
N ALA A 16 25.41 14.04 -3.11
CA ALA A 16 24.09 14.35 -3.62
C ALA A 16 23.07 13.53 -2.82
N LEU A 17 22.34 14.19 -1.92
CA LEU A 17 21.11 13.65 -1.34
C LEU A 17 20.11 13.57 -2.49
N ALA A 18 20.19 12.48 -3.26
CA ALA A 18 19.11 12.04 -4.12
C ALA A 18 17.97 11.64 -3.19
N THR A 19 17.15 12.63 -2.82
CA THR A 19 15.84 12.39 -2.25
C THR A 19 15.12 11.48 -3.25
N PRO A 20 14.68 10.27 -2.88
CA PRO A 20 13.78 9.55 -3.74
C PRO A 20 12.53 10.43 -3.85
N ALA A 21 12.28 10.97 -5.05
CA ALA A 21 11.01 11.58 -5.36
C ALA A 21 9.94 10.57 -4.96
N ALA A 22 9.03 11.00 -4.08
CA ALA A 22 7.93 10.21 -3.56
C ALA A 22 7.40 9.31 -4.68
N ALA A 23 7.49 7.99 -4.51
CA ALA A 23 6.99 7.03 -5.48
C ALA A 23 5.53 7.38 -5.73
N GLN A 24 5.26 7.97 -6.90
CA GLN A 24 3.93 8.38 -7.29
C GLN A 24 3.12 7.08 -7.35
N GLU A 25 2.24 6.87 -6.37
CA GLU A 25 1.41 5.67 -6.30
C GLU A 25 0.51 5.68 -7.53
N ALA A 26 0.89 4.88 -8.53
CA ALA A 26 0.23 4.87 -9.82
C ALA A 26 -1.18 4.32 -9.62
N VAL A 27 -2.18 5.14 -9.89
CA VAL A 27 -3.58 4.73 -9.84
C VAL A 27 -3.81 3.68 -10.94
N PRO A 28 -4.25 2.45 -10.59
CA PRO A 28 -4.41 1.37 -11.57
C PRO A 28 -5.61 1.63 -12.49
N ASP A 29 -5.56 1.18 -13.75
CA ASP A 29 -6.75 1.16 -14.62
C ASP A 29 -7.58 -0.10 -14.34
N CYS A 30 -8.78 0.08 -13.76
CA CYS A 30 -9.63 -1.00 -13.25
C CYS A 30 -10.89 -1.27 -14.08
N GLY A 31 -11.14 -0.51 -15.15
CA GLY A 31 -12.35 -0.61 -15.98
C GLY A 31 -13.69 -0.17 -15.33
N LEU A 32 -13.77 -0.11 -13.99
CA LEU A 32 -14.90 0.45 -13.23
C LEU A 32 -14.43 1.58 -12.29
N TYR A 33 -14.77 1.51 -11.00
CA TYR A 33 -14.43 2.55 -10.02
C TYR A 33 -13.22 2.16 -9.19
N ILE A 34 -12.45 3.19 -8.84
CA ILE A 34 -11.24 3.12 -8.03
C ILE A 34 -11.47 3.96 -6.79
N TYR A 35 -11.21 3.37 -5.62
CA TYR A 35 -11.31 4.08 -4.35
C TYR A 35 -10.02 3.94 -3.56
N ARG A 36 -9.65 4.99 -2.82
CA ARG A 36 -8.63 4.87 -1.79
C ARG A 36 -9.28 4.18 -0.59
N ALA A 37 -8.64 3.14 -0.07
CA ALA A 37 -9.13 2.43 1.09
C ALA A 37 -8.01 2.19 2.10
N GLU A 38 -8.35 2.24 3.38
CA GLU A 38 -7.49 1.87 4.48
C GLU A 38 -7.89 0.48 4.97
N ILE A 39 -6.96 -0.48 4.91
CA ILE A 39 -7.23 -1.84 5.36
C ILE A 39 -7.10 -1.90 6.88
N ALA A 40 -8.24 -1.99 7.57
CA ALA A 40 -8.29 -2.03 9.03
C ALA A 40 -7.75 -3.37 9.57
N ARG A 41 -8.18 -4.48 8.98
CA ARG A 41 -7.70 -5.83 9.35
C ARG A 41 -8.01 -6.86 8.28
N VAL A 42 -7.21 -7.93 8.23
CA VAL A 42 -7.50 -9.13 7.45
C VAL A 42 -8.36 -10.09 8.28
N ILE A 43 -9.49 -10.52 7.72
CA ILE A 43 -10.43 -11.47 8.34
C ILE A 43 -10.04 -12.89 7.96
N ASP A 44 -9.97 -13.17 6.66
CA ASP A 44 -9.60 -14.46 6.06
C ASP A 44 -8.68 -14.21 4.85
N GLY A 45 -8.07 -15.26 4.28
CA GLY A 45 -7.10 -15.12 3.17
C GLY A 45 -7.62 -14.50 1.86
N ASP A 46 -8.92 -14.19 1.77
CA ASP A 46 -9.53 -13.43 0.68
C ASP A 46 -10.50 -12.32 1.14
N THR A 47 -10.66 -12.13 2.46
CA THR A 47 -11.68 -11.24 3.02
C THR A 47 -11.04 -10.26 3.99
N VAL A 48 -11.31 -8.97 3.79
CA VAL A 48 -10.72 -7.88 4.57
C VAL A 48 -11.77 -6.90 5.06
N GLU A 49 -11.48 -6.23 6.16
CA GLU A 49 -12.24 -5.08 6.65
C GLU A 49 -11.51 -3.79 6.25
N ALA A 50 -12.21 -2.88 5.57
CA ALA A 50 -11.62 -1.66 5.04
C ALA A 50 -12.48 -0.42 5.28
N ASN A 51 -11.82 0.71 5.43
CA ASN A 51 -12.44 2.04 5.39
C ASN A 51 -12.23 2.64 4.00
N ILE A 52 -13.31 2.92 3.28
CA ILE A 52 -13.28 3.35 1.89
C ILE A 52 -13.61 4.84 1.82
N ASP A 53 -12.71 5.61 1.21
CA ASP A 53 -12.93 7.04 0.92
C ASP A 53 -13.70 7.17 -0.41
N LEU A 54 -14.91 7.75 -0.33
CA LEU A 54 -15.76 8.00 -1.49
C LEU A 54 -15.57 9.41 -2.07
N GLY A 55 -14.69 10.22 -1.47
CA GLY A 55 -14.53 11.64 -1.75
C GLY A 55 -15.58 12.49 -1.03
N PHE A 56 -15.55 13.80 -1.27
CA PHE A 56 -16.55 14.75 -0.74
C PHE A 56 -16.78 14.64 0.77
N ASN A 57 -15.70 14.39 1.54
CA ASN A 57 -15.74 14.21 2.98
C ASN A 57 -16.69 13.07 3.42
N THR A 58 -16.87 12.05 2.58
CA THR A 58 -17.76 10.91 2.78
C THR A 58 -16.95 9.61 2.81
N TRP A 59 -17.14 8.83 3.87
CA TRP A 59 -16.42 7.58 4.10
C TRP A 59 -17.39 6.44 4.38
N ARG A 60 -17.01 5.23 3.97
CA ARG A 60 -17.64 3.98 4.40
C ARG A 60 -16.67 3.25 5.30
N HIS A 61 -17.04 3.07 6.56
CA HIS A 61 -16.18 2.43 7.56
C HIS A 61 -16.58 0.98 7.80
N ASN A 62 -15.59 0.14 8.12
CA ASN A 62 -15.76 -1.27 8.47
C ASN A 62 -16.45 -2.10 7.39
N GLU A 63 -16.19 -1.82 6.11
CA GLU A 63 -16.77 -2.58 5.01
C GLU A 63 -16.00 -3.88 4.79
N HIS A 64 -16.73 -4.98 4.59
CA HIS A 64 -16.15 -6.28 4.28
C HIS A 64 -15.95 -6.41 2.77
N LEU A 65 -14.71 -6.47 2.33
CA LEU A 65 -14.34 -6.62 0.93
C LEU A 65 -13.79 -8.02 0.67
N ARG A 66 -14.28 -8.66 -0.40
CA ARG A 66 -13.75 -9.94 -0.89
C ARG A 66 -12.88 -9.72 -2.12
N LEU A 67 -11.70 -10.34 -2.11
CA LEU A 67 -10.78 -10.32 -3.24
C LEU A 67 -11.36 -11.13 -4.40
N VAL A 68 -11.47 -10.50 -5.56
CA VAL A 68 -12.06 -11.14 -6.74
C VAL A 68 -11.07 -12.14 -7.34
N GLY A 69 -11.55 -13.36 -7.60
CA GLY A 69 -10.75 -14.42 -8.22
C GLY A 69 -9.80 -15.14 -7.25
N ILE A 70 -9.88 -14.83 -5.95
CA ILE A 70 -9.17 -15.57 -4.90
C ILE A 70 -10.22 -16.30 -4.08
N ASP A 71 -10.05 -17.61 -3.93
CA ASP A 71 -10.85 -18.47 -3.07
C ASP A 71 -9.92 -19.14 -2.07
N THR A 72 -10.15 -18.90 -0.78
CA THR A 72 -9.27 -19.36 0.30
C THR A 72 -9.86 -20.58 0.99
N PRO A 73 -9.05 -21.55 1.44
CA PRO A 73 -9.54 -22.63 2.28
C PRO A 73 -10.33 -22.11 3.49
N GLU A 74 -11.49 -22.73 3.76
CA GLU A 74 -12.30 -22.43 4.93
C GLU A 74 -11.50 -22.51 6.23
N ARG A 75 -11.87 -21.69 7.22
CA ARG A 75 -11.21 -21.66 8.53
C ARG A 75 -11.12 -23.05 9.15
N GLY A 76 -9.92 -23.41 9.62
CA GLY A 76 -9.64 -24.72 10.21
C GLY A 76 -9.26 -25.80 9.20
N LYS A 77 -9.33 -25.54 7.88
CA LYS A 77 -8.74 -26.41 6.87
C LYS A 77 -7.23 -26.13 6.73
N PRO A 78 -6.44 -27.12 6.27
CA PRO A 78 -5.03 -26.90 5.96
C PRO A 78 -4.85 -25.75 4.96
N GLY A 79 -3.89 -24.85 5.21
CA GLY A 79 -3.61 -23.70 4.35
C GLY A 79 -4.40 -22.43 4.68
N ALA A 80 -5.46 -22.52 5.50
CA ALA A 80 -6.27 -21.35 5.84
C ALA A 80 -5.47 -20.30 6.64
N THR A 81 -4.70 -20.75 7.63
CA THR A 81 -3.90 -19.86 8.49
C THR A 81 -2.77 -19.21 7.70
N GLU A 82 -2.09 -19.98 6.86
CA GLU A 82 -0.99 -19.53 6.02
C GLU A 82 -1.47 -18.48 5.01
N ALA A 83 -2.63 -18.70 4.38
CA ALA A 83 -3.22 -17.74 3.45
C ALA A 83 -3.60 -16.42 4.14
N THR A 84 -4.25 -16.49 5.31
CA THR A 84 -4.59 -15.31 6.11
C THR A 84 -3.36 -14.52 6.54
N GLN A 85 -2.30 -15.20 7.00
CA GLN A 85 -1.05 -14.53 7.39
C GLN A 85 -0.36 -13.89 6.18
N ALA A 86 -0.30 -14.60 5.05
CA ALA A 86 0.29 -14.06 3.83
C ALA A 86 -0.43 -12.80 3.33
N LEU A 87 -1.75 -12.74 3.46
CA LEU A 87 -2.51 -11.54 3.13
C LEU A 87 -2.26 -10.42 4.15
N ARG A 88 -2.26 -10.73 5.45
CA ARG A 88 -1.97 -9.79 6.54
C ARG A 88 -0.66 -9.05 6.32
N ASP A 89 0.41 -9.78 6.07
CA ASP A 89 1.75 -9.21 5.90
C ASP A 89 1.85 -8.24 4.70
N ARG A 90 0.98 -8.44 3.70
CA ARG A 90 0.99 -7.67 2.46
C ARG A 90 0.18 -6.37 2.52
N ILE A 91 -0.94 -6.34 3.23
CA ILE A 91 -1.90 -5.24 3.09
C ILE A 91 -2.45 -4.69 4.40
N GLU A 92 -2.32 -5.39 5.53
CA GLU A 92 -2.91 -4.92 6.79
C GLU A 92 -2.30 -3.59 7.25
N GLY A 93 -3.16 -2.67 7.69
CA GLY A 93 -2.75 -1.33 8.13
C GLY A 93 -2.25 -0.42 7.02
N ARG A 94 -2.34 -0.85 5.75
CA ARG A 94 -1.91 -0.04 4.60
C ARG A 94 -3.10 0.71 3.99
N THR A 95 -2.81 1.88 3.45
CA THR A 95 -3.69 2.60 2.55
C THR A 95 -3.34 2.21 1.12
N LEU A 96 -4.33 1.82 0.33
CA LEU A 96 -4.14 1.36 -1.05
C LEU A 96 -5.35 1.70 -1.92
N TYR A 97 -5.17 1.64 -3.24
CA TYR A 97 -6.28 1.77 -4.19
C TYR A 97 -6.96 0.42 -4.43
N ILE A 98 -8.28 0.38 -4.26
CA ILE A 98 -9.12 -0.78 -4.58
C ILE A 98 -9.85 -0.58 -5.90
N CYS A 99 -9.88 -1.63 -6.71
CA CYS A 99 -10.72 -1.71 -7.91
C CYS A 99 -12.05 -2.37 -7.56
N THR A 100 -13.16 -1.81 -8.02
CA THR A 100 -14.47 -2.44 -7.88
C THR A 100 -14.79 -3.33 -9.08
N THR A 101 -15.49 -4.43 -8.83
CA THR A 101 -16.07 -5.28 -9.88
C THR A 101 -17.58 -5.34 -9.71
N LYS A 102 -18.33 -5.24 -10.82
CA LYS A 102 -19.78 -5.41 -10.77
C LYS A 102 -20.09 -6.88 -10.50
N ALA A 103 -20.72 -7.17 -9.35
CA ALA A 103 -21.29 -8.47 -9.10
C ALA A 103 -22.39 -8.76 -10.14
N LYS A 104 -22.35 -9.93 -10.77
CA LYS A 104 -23.48 -10.42 -11.57
C LYS A 104 -24.62 -10.69 -10.60
N ARG A 105 -25.69 -9.91 -10.70
CA ARG A 105 -26.92 -10.13 -9.95
C ARG A 105 -27.70 -11.27 -10.56
#